data_AF-A0A2J6T3Y5-F1
#
_entry.id   AF-A0A2J6T3Y5-F1
#
_cell.length_a   1.000
_cell.length_b   1.000
_cell.length_c   1.000
_cell.angle_alpha   90.00
_cell.angle_beta   90.00
_cell.angle_gamma   90.00
#
_symmetry.space_group_name_H-M   'P 1'
#
loop_
_entity.id
_entity.type
_entity.pdbx_description
1 polymer ?
#
loop_
_entity_poly.entity_id
_entity_poly.type
_entity_poly.pdbx_seq_one_letter_code
_entity_poly.pdbx_strand_id
1 'polypeptide(L)'
;AFVLIMSSFMSGNERVLRLRKRPKETSSKAKTIRIPFGNQATKVLSIPVITDGYNYHMGAVNEFDHLTTQNASLRHVERGGHQVLEY
;
A
#
# COMPACT_ATOMS: atom_id res chain seq x y z
N ALA A 1 10.42 4.42 0.52
CA ALA A 1 10.59 5.41 -0.57
C ALA A 1 9.39 5.50 -1.54
N PHE A 2 8.60 4.44 -1.74
CA PHE A 2 7.54 4.40 -2.76
C PHE A 2 6.44 5.48 -2.64
N VAL A 3 5.93 5.72 -1.43
CA VAL A 3 4.94 6.79 -1.15
C VAL A 3 5.50 8.17 -1.52
N LEU A 4 6.76 8.42 -1.18
CA LEU A 4 7.43 9.70 -1.42
C LEU A 4 7.52 9.97 -2.93
N ILE A 5 7.91 8.96 -3.71
CA ILE A 5 8.01 9.04 -5.17
C ILE A 5 6.63 9.32 -5.78
N MET A 6 5.59 8.57 -5.40
CA MET A 6 4.23 8.79 -5.88
C MET A 6 3.72 10.20 -5.55
N SER A 7 3.99 10.71 -4.34
CA SER A 7 3.60 12.08 -3.95
C SER A 7 4.37 13.18 -4.70
N SER A 8 5.56 12.88 -5.24
CA SER A 8 6.35 13.84 -6.04
C SER A 8 5.83 13.98 -7.48
N PHE A 9 5.29 12.91 -8.05
CA PHE A 9 4.81 12.90 -9.45
C PHE A 9 3.33 13.28 -9.58
N MET A 10 2.55 13.15 -8.51
CA MET A 10 1.11 13.27 -8.56
C MET A 10 0.64 14.55 -7.87
N SER A 11 -0.19 15.33 -8.56
CA SER A 11 -0.82 16.52 -7.99
C SER A 11 -1.75 16.12 -6.85
N GLY A 12 -1.54 16.68 -5.65
CA GLY A 12 -2.28 16.32 -4.43
C GLY A 12 -3.80 16.61 -4.48
N ASN A 13 -4.24 17.44 -5.42
CA ASN A 13 -5.64 17.83 -5.56
C ASN A 13 -6.41 17.00 -6.60
N GLU A 14 -5.74 16.16 -7.37
CA GLU A 14 -6.41 15.30 -8.33
C GLU A 14 -7.21 14.21 -7.60
N ARG A 15 -8.44 13.99 -8.07
CA ARG A 15 -9.34 12.98 -7.52
C ARG A 15 -9.91 12.11 -8.63
N VAL A 16 -10.06 10.84 -8.33
CA VAL A 16 -10.67 9.84 -9.22
C VAL A 16 -11.93 9.27 -8.57
N LEU A 17 -12.95 9.00 -9.37
CA LEU A 17 -14.15 8.29 -8.94
C LEU A 17 -13.90 6.79 -8.97
N ARG A 18 -14.08 6.12 -7.83
CA ARG A 18 -13.94 4.66 -7.73
C ARG A 18 -15.11 4.06 -6.97
N LEU A 19 -15.64 2.96 -7.51
CA LEU A 19 -16.56 2.10 -6.77
C LEU A 19 -15.79 1.39 -5.65
N ARG A 20 -16.22 1.57 -4.40
CA ARG A 20 -15.61 0.93 -3.23
C ARG A 20 -16.64 0.14 -2.45
N LYS A 21 -16.18 -0.93 -1.79
CA LYS A 21 -16.99 -1.70 -0.84
C LYS A 21 -16.90 -1.06 0.54
N ARG A 22 -18.03 -1.02 1.25
CA ARG A 22 -18.10 -0.54 2.63
C ARG A 22 -17.28 -1.46 3.54
N PRO A 23 -16.36 -0.94 4.36
CA PRO A 23 -15.62 -1.76 5.31
C PRO A 23 -16.52 -2.48 6.31
N LYS A 24 -16.10 -3.67 6.77
CA LYS A 24 -16.78 -4.44 7.82
C LYS A 24 -16.70 -3.72 9.16
N GLU A 25 -17.74 -3.86 9.99
CA GLU A 25 -17.82 -3.23 11.33
C GLU A 25 -16.66 -3.56 12.25
N THR A 26 -16.15 -4.78 12.14
CA THR A 26 -15.09 -5.30 12.99
C THR A 26 -13.69 -4.80 12.61
N SER A 27 -13.56 -4.01 11.53
CA SER A 27 -12.25 -3.47 11.15
C SER A 27 -11.84 -2.31 12.05
N SER A 28 -10.60 -2.33 12.52
CA SER A 28 -10.04 -1.36 13.48
C SER A 28 -10.12 0.11 13.04
N LYS A 29 -10.28 0.39 11.74
CA LYS A 29 -10.42 1.75 11.18
C LYS A 29 -11.74 2.00 10.46
N ALA A 30 -12.73 1.11 10.64
CA ALA A 30 -13.99 1.18 9.91
C ALA A 30 -14.88 2.36 10.28
N LYS A 31 -14.83 2.84 11.53
CA LYS A 31 -15.79 3.85 12.03
C LYS A 31 -15.80 5.12 11.16
N THR A 32 -14.64 5.71 10.92
CA THR A 32 -14.51 6.95 10.11
C THR A 32 -14.77 6.70 8.63
N ILE A 33 -14.24 5.60 8.09
CA ILE A 33 -14.32 5.30 6.65
C ILE A 33 -15.74 4.92 6.23
N ARG A 34 -16.57 4.39 7.15
CA ARG A 34 -17.96 3.98 6.85
C ARG A 34 -18.95 5.14 6.83
N ILE A 35 -18.64 6.29 7.43
CA ILE A 35 -19.52 7.48 7.43
C ILE A 35 -19.98 7.86 6.02
N PRO A 36 -19.08 8.04 5.03
CA PRO A 36 -19.51 8.41 3.68
C PRO A 36 -20.36 7.35 2.98
N PHE A 37 -20.34 6.08 3.42
CA PHE A 37 -21.15 5.01 2.82
C PHE A 37 -22.60 4.99 3.32
N GLY A 38 -22.92 5.60 4.47
CA GLY A 38 -24.25 5.50 5.06
C GLY A 38 -24.67 4.03 5.22
N ASN A 39 -25.86 3.67 4.71
CA ASN A 39 -26.34 2.28 4.71
C ASN A 39 -25.96 1.47 3.46
N GLN A 40 -25.24 2.06 2.51
CA GLN A 40 -24.91 1.41 1.24
C GLN A 40 -23.74 0.45 1.39
N ALA A 41 -23.88 -0.78 0.86
CA ALA A 41 -22.81 -1.78 0.86
C ALA A 41 -21.65 -1.44 -0.10
N THR A 42 -21.96 -0.70 -1.16
CA THR A 42 -20.97 -0.16 -2.12
C THR A 42 -21.32 1.28 -2.45
N LYS A 43 -20.31 2.10 -2.73
CA LYS A 43 -20.52 3.50 -3.10
C LYS A 43 -19.41 3.99 -4.02
N VAL A 44 -19.75 4.84 -4.98
CA VAL A 44 -18.76 5.58 -5.77
C VAL A 44 -18.24 6.72 -4.91
N LEU A 45 -16.93 6.70 -4.63
CA LEU A 45 -16.26 7.73 -3.84
C LEU A 45 -15.24 8.45 -4.71
N SER A 46 -15.21 9.77 -4.57
CA SER A 46 -14.11 10.59 -5.05
C SER A 46 -12.95 10.39 -4.08
N ILE A 47 -11.85 9.81 -4.52
CA ILE A 47 -10.65 9.57 -3.70
C ILE A 47 -9.44 10.27 -4.33
N PRO A 48 -8.45 10.68 -3.53
CA PRO A 48 -7.21 11.23 -4.08
C PRO A 48 -6.53 10.21 -5.00
N VAL A 49 -6.05 10.67 -6.16
CA VAL A 49 -5.38 9.77 -7.13
C VAL A 49 -4.15 9.13 -6.48
N ILE A 50 -3.42 9.84 -5.63
CA ILE A 50 -2.27 9.30 -4.87
C ILE A 50 -2.67 8.07 -4.04
N THR A 51 -3.82 8.12 -3.37
CA THR A 51 -4.31 6.99 -2.55
C THR A 51 -4.75 5.82 -3.43
N ASP A 52 -5.34 6.09 -4.59
CA ASP A 52 -5.71 5.03 -5.54
C ASP A 52 -4.47 4.35 -6.13
N GLY A 53 -3.52 5.15 -6.63
CA GLY A 53 -2.26 4.68 -7.20
C GLY A 53 -1.43 3.91 -6.18
N TYR A 54 -1.29 4.43 -4.95
CA TYR A 54 -0.60 3.72 -3.88
C TYR A 54 -1.21 2.34 -3.63
N ASN A 55 -2.53 2.23 -3.47
CA ASN A 55 -3.18 0.94 -3.21
C ASN A 55 -3.00 -0.04 -4.38
N TYR A 56 -3.06 0.46 -5.63
CA TYR A 56 -2.85 -0.37 -6.82
C TYR A 56 -1.44 -0.95 -6.85
N HIS A 57 -0.43 -0.11 -6.64
CA HIS A 57 0.96 -0.55 -6.69
C HIS A 57 1.41 -1.34 -5.46
N MET A 58 0.87 -1.07 -4.27
CA MET A 58 1.17 -1.85 -3.08
C MET A 58 0.71 -3.30 -3.19
N GLY A 59 -0.38 -3.57 -3.92
CA GLY A 59 -0.78 -4.93 -4.24
C GLY A 59 0.34 -5.67 -4.99
N ALA A 60 0.93 -5.03 -6.00
CA ALA A 60 2.04 -5.58 -6.77
C ALA A 60 3.32 -5.78 -5.92
N VAL A 61 3.60 -4.88 -4.97
CA VAL A 61 4.73 -5.05 -4.04
C VAL A 61 4.53 -6.28 -3.15
N ASN A 62 3.34 -6.45 -2.56
CA ASN A 62 3.04 -7.61 -1.73
C ASN A 62 3.08 -8.92 -2.54
N GLU A 63 2.57 -8.89 -3.77
CA GLU A 63 2.62 -10.04 -4.67
C GLU A 63 4.05 -10.42 -5.03
N PHE A 64 4.89 -9.42 -5.35
CA PHE A 64 6.30 -9.63 -5.64
C PHE A 64 7.07 -10.19 -4.44
N ASP A 65 6.83 -9.68 -3.23
CA ASP A 65 7.47 -10.16 -2.00
C ASP A 65 7.05 -11.60 -1.68
N HIS A 66 5.77 -11.92 -1.86
CA HIS A 66 5.23 -13.27 -1.73
C HIS A 66 5.87 -14.23 -2.73
N LEU A 67 5.94 -13.86 -4.01
CA LEU A 67 6.59 -14.67 -5.05
C LEU A 67 8.10 -14.81 -4.81
N THR A 68 8.76 -13.75 -4.35
CA THR A 68 10.18 -13.77 -4.00
C THR A 68 10.42 -14.73 -2.84
N THR A 69 9.57 -14.71 -1.82
CA THR A 69 9.66 -15.65 -0.68
C THR A 69 9.40 -17.09 -1.12
N GLN A 70 8.38 -17.32 -1.95
CA GLN A 70 8.06 -18.66 -2.46
C GLN A 70 9.17 -19.24 -3.35
N ASN A 71 9.85 -18.39 -4.13
CA ASN A 71 10.92 -18.79 -5.03
C ASN A 71 12.32 -18.53 -4.46
N ALA A 72 12.42 -18.07 -3.21
CA ALA A 72 13.69 -17.91 -2.55
C ALA A 72 14.25 -19.30 -2.29
N SER A 73 15.21 -19.73 -3.11
CA SER A 73 16.15 -20.77 -2.71
C SER A 73 16.89 -20.24 -1.48
N LEU A 74 16.40 -20.55 -0.29
CA LEU A 74 16.93 -20.08 0.99
C LEU A 74 18.40 -20.49 1.10
N ARG A 75 19.30 -19.58 0.74
CA ARG A 75 20.70 -19.66 1.14
C ARG A 75 20.85 -18.78 2.36
N HIS A 76 21.00 -19.42 3.51
CA HIS A 76 21.47 -18.75 4.72
C HIS A 76 22.87 -18.20 4.42
N VAL A 77 22.99 -16.89 4.31
CA VAL A 77 24.29 -16.22 4.11
C VAL A 77 24.59 -15.45 5.39
N GLU A 78 25.49 -15.99 6.20
CA GLU A 78 26.08 -15.26 7.31
C GLU A 78 27.09 -14.27 6.74
N ARG A 79 26.73 -12.98 6.73
CA ARG A 79 27.70 -11.92 6.44
C ARG A 79 28.49 -11.66 7.73
N GLY A 80 29.67 -12.25 7.83
CA GLY A 80 30.64 -11.97 8.90
C GLY A 80 30.94 -10.47 8.99
N GLY A 81 31.20 -10.00 10.21
CA GLY A 81 31.33 -8.58 10.54
C GLY A 81 32.35 -7.83 9.68
N HIS A 82 31.97 -6.60 9.30
CA HIS A 82 32.84 -5.64 8.62
C HIS A 82 34.16 -5.48 9.39
N GLN A 83 35.29 -5.87 8.80
CA GLN A 83 36.59 -5.41 9.26
C GLN A 83 36.74 -3.95 8.84
N VAL A 84 36.68 -3.06 9.83
CA VAL A 84 37.06 -1.65 9.70
C VAL A 84 38.58 -1.61 9.53
N LEU A 85 39.05 -1.06 8.42
CA LEU A 85 40.44 -0.66 8.26
C LEU A 85 40.60 0.70 8.97
N GLU A 86 41.14 0.66 10.20
CA GLU A 86 41.66 1.83 10.89
C GLU A 86 42.94 2.29 10.16
N TYR A 87 43.07 3.58 9.90
CA TYR A 87 44.24 4.22 9.29
C TYR A 87 44.94 5.09 10.33
#